data_AF-A0A285TSX5-F1
#
_entry.id   AF-A0A285TSX5-F1
#
_cell.length_a   1.000
_cell.length_b   1.000
_cell.length_c   1.000
_cell.angle_alpha   90.00
_cell.angle_beta   90.00
_cell.angle_gamma   90.00
#
_symmetry.space_group_name_H-M   'P 1'
#
loop_
_entity.id
_entity.type
_entity.pdbx_description
1 polymer ?
#
loop_
_entity_poly.entity_id
_entity_poly.type
_entity_poly.pdbx_seq_one_letter_code
_entity_poly.pdbx_strand_id
1 'polypeptide(L)'
;MKLSLRAKLALAFGALLVLTSLLGGVALMQMNRINTQATIIAQNWLPSVDAVHRVNTLMVRYRVGEYAHILATDTANTVRIDKYLVDTEASLKTAMADYQALMSMPEERAIFDTFSAALATYLESSKRITTMSRQNQKETASRMTMDSLDEFNAIVAELAKLVDFNTAQAQLASETGTQTYATSLKVVFAVIALALVIGIGTAIWLIRDIMRALGGEPDYARDIIREIAAGNLDIQVATRKDDEESLLAAARDMVAKLNEVIAKVMAAGRNVDTGSQELSAAAEQLSQGSTEQASSTEEASSAME
;
A
#
# COMPACT_ATOMS: atom_id res chain seq x y z
N MET A 1 -13.79 -31.79 0.36
CA MET A 1 -15.08 -31.05 0.25
C MET A 1 -15.00 -30.11 -0.94
N LYS A 2 -15.97 -30.15 -1.87
CA LYS A 2 -16.06 -29.15 -2.97
C LYS A 2 -16.42 -27.80 -2.32
N LEU A 3 -15.57 -26.77 -2.47
CA LEU A 3 -15.90 -25.42 -1.98
C LEU A 3 -17.14 -24.89 -2.70
N SER A 4 -18.01 -24.17 -2.00
CA SER A 4 -19.13 -23.45 -2.63
C SER A 4 -18.62 -22.32 -3.51
N LEU A 5 -19.37 -21.97 -4.57
CA LEU A 5 -19.03 -20.87 -5.46
C LEU A 5 -18.83 -19.54 -4.70
N ARG A 6 -19.69 -19.28 -3.72
CA ARG A 6 -19.59 -18.11 -2.83
C ARG A 6 -18.26 -18.08 -2.08
N ALA A 7 -17.83 -19.22 -1.53
CA ALA A 7 -16.55 -19.31 -0.83
C ALA A 7 -15.35 -19.12 -1.77
N LYS A 8 -15.40 -19.66 -3.00
CA LYS A 8 -14.35 -19.45 -4.00
C LYS A 8 -14.22 -17.98 -4.39
N LEU A 9 -15.34 -17.31 -4.66
CA LEU A 9 -15.36 -15.87 -4.97
C LEU A 9 -14.85 -15.03 -3.79
N ALA A 10 -15.34 -15.30 -2.58
CA ALA A 10 -14.91 -14.60 -1.37
C ALA A 10 -13.39 -14.76 -1.13
N LEU A 11 -12.84 -15.95 -1.33
CA LEU A 11 -11.39 -16.19 -1.22
C LEU A 11 -10.60 -15.46 -2.31
N ALA A 12 -11.06 -15.49 -3.56
CA ALA A 12 -10.36 -14.82 -4.67
C ALA A 12 -10.32 -13.29 -4.48
N PHE A 13 -11.47 -12.67 -4.22
CA PHE A 13 -11.55 -11.24 -3.96
C PHE A 13 -10.87 -10.85 -2.64
N GLY A 14 -11.03 -11.67 -1.60
CA GLY A 14 -10.35 -11.46 -0.31
C GLY A 14 -8.83 -11.48 -0.45
N ALA A 15 -8.27 -12.44 -1.19
CA ALA A 15 -6.85 -12.50 -1.47
C ALA A 15 -6.37 -11.26 -2.24
N LEU A 16 -7.15 -10.79 -3.22
CA LEU A 16 -6.81 -9.63 -4.02
C LEU A 16 -6.84 -8.32 -3.20
N LEU A 17 -7.80 -8.19 -2.29
CA LEU A 17 -7.86 -7.09 -1.32
C LEU A 17 -6.66 -7.12 -0.38
N VAL A 18 -6.32 -8.27 0.19
CA VAL A 18 -5.14 -8.43 1.06
C VAL A 18 -3.86 -8.07 0.31
N LEU A 19 -3.68 -8.54 -0.93
CA LEU A 19 -2.53 -8.19 -1.76
C LEU A 19 -2.45 -6.68 -2.04
N THR A 20 -3.58 -6.04 -2.31
CA THR A 20 -3.66 -4.59 -2.54
C THR A 20 -3.32 -3.81 -1.27
N SER A 21 -3.84 -4.24 -0.11
CA SER A 21 -3.51 -3.63 1.19
C SER A 21 -2.03 -3.80 1.53
N LEU A 22 -1.45 -4.98 1.28
CA LEU A 22 -0.02 -5.23 1.47
C LEU A 22 0.84 -4.35 0.57
N LEU A 23 0.48 -4.22 -0.71
CA LEU A 23 1.14 -3.32 -1.64
C LEU A 23 1.11 -1.87 -1.13
N GLY A 24 -0.07 -1.37 -0.74
CA GLY A 24 -0.23 -0.03 -0.20
C GLY A 24 0.60 0.18 1.07
N GLY A 25 0.59 -0.79 1.99
CA GLY A 25 1.38 -0.75 3.21
C GLY A 25 2.90 -0.68 2.95
N VAL A 26 3.41 -1.50 2.03
CA VAL A 26 4.82 -1.47 1.64
C VAL A 26 5.18 -0.13 1.00
N ALA A 27 4.34 0.38 0.08
CA ALA A 27 4.58 1.67 -0.57
C ALA A 27 4.63 2.82 0.46
N LEU A 28 3.69 2.85 1.42
CA LEU A 28 3.66 3.85 2.49
C LEU A 28 4.89 3.75 3.40
N MET A 29 5.30 2.54 3.80
CA MET A 29 6.49 2.34 4.62
C MET A 29 7.76 2.84 3.92
N GLN A 30 7.89 2.58 2.62
CA GLN A 30 9.02 3.03 1.82
C GLN A 30 9.02 4.56 1.64
N MET A 31 7.86 5.16 1.39
CA MET A 31 7.71 6.61 1.30
C MET A 31 8.04 7.30 2.62
N ASN A 32 7.66 6.69 3.76
CA ASN A 32 8.02 7.20 5.09
C ASN A 32 9.54 7.18 5.35
N ARG A 33 10.26 6.15 4.87
CA ARG A 33 11.73 6.09 4.97
C ARG A 33 12.40 7.22 4.20
N ILE A 34 11.93 7.51 2.98
CA ILE A 34 12.41 8.63 2.17
C ILE A 34 12.12 9.96 2.88
N ASN A 35 10.89 10.12 3.38
CA ASN A 35 10.49 11.33 4.12
C ASN A 35 11.32 11.54 5.39
N THR A 36 11.69 10.47 6.08
CA THR A 36 12.57 10.54 7.26
C THR A 36 13.94 11.12 6.90
N GLN A 37 14.56 10.67 5.80
CA GLN A 37 15.85 11.21 5.35
C GLN A 37 15.74 12.69 4.98
N ALA A 38 14.71 13.07 4.23
CA ALA A 38 14.46 14.47 3.89
C ALA A 38 14.24 15.34 5.14
N THR A 39 13.54 14.81 6.14
CA THR A 39 13.27 15.49 7.40
C THR A 39 14.55 15.71 8.20
N ILE A 40 15.41 14.69 8.31
CA ILE A 40 16.70 14.83 9.02
C ILE A 40 17.58 15.89 8.35
N ILE A 41 17.62 15.94 7.01
CA ILE A 41 18.36 16.99 6.28
C ILE A 41 17.79 18.38 6.61
N ALA A 42 16.47 18.53 6.52
CA ALA A 42 15.81 19.83 6.68
C ALA A 42 15.79 20.34 8.13
N GLN A 43 15.70 19.43 9.11
CA GLN A 43 15.52 19.79 10.53
C GLN A 43 16.79 19.65 11.36
N ASN A 44 17.81 18.92 10.88
CA ASN A 44 19.07 18.77 11.59
C ASN A 44 20.25 19.26 10.73
N TRP A 45 20.61 18.55 9.66
CA TRP A 45 21.89 18.81 8.99
C TRP A 45 22.02 20.21 8.40
N LEU A 46 20.99 20.71 7.73
CA LEU A 46 21.01 22.06 7.15
C LEU A 46 21.04 23.16 8.24
N PRO A 47 20.17 23.13 9.26
CA PRO A 47 20.29 24.04 10.41
C PRO A 47 21.65 23.97 11.13
N SER A 48 22.25 22.79 11.24
CA SER A 48 23.57 22.61 11.87
C SER A 48 24.66 23.36 11.11
N VAL A 49 24.68 23.26 9.78
CA VAL A 49 25.63 24.02 8.94
C VAL A 49 25.44 25.52 9.12
N ASP A 50 24.20 26.02 9.10
CA ASP A 50 23.90 27.44 9.30
C ASP A 50 24.34 27.93 10.69
N ALA A 51 24.06 27.15 11.73
CA ALA A 51 24.46 27.47 13.11
C ALA A 51 25.99 27.56 13.25
N VAL A 52 26.75 26.63 12.66
CA VAL A 52 28.23 26.70 12.65
C VAL A 52 28.72 27.92 11.88
N HIS A 53 28.11 28.27 10.74
CA HIS A 53 28.45 29.49 10.01
C HIS A 53 28.15 30.77 10.81
N ARG A 54 27.07 30.78 11.60
CA ARG A 54 26.76 31.88 12.51
C ARG A 54 27.79 32.00 13.62
N VAL A 55 28.24 30.90 14.20
CA VAL A 55 29.36 30.87 15.16
C VAL A 55 30.63 31.43 14.53
N ASN A 56 31.00 30.98 13.32
CA ASN A 56 32.16 31.51 12.59
C ASN A 56 32.06 33.02 12.33
N THR A 57 30.89 33.49 11.91
CA THR A 57 30.63 34.92 11.67
C THR A 57 30.81 35.75 12.95
N LEU A 58 30.30 35.26 14.08
CA LEU A 58 30.43 35.93 15.37
C LEU A 58 31.88 35.93 15.87
N MET A 59 32.64 34.86 15.64
CA MET A 59 34.07 34.80 15.93
C MET A 59 34.86 35.84 15.15
N VAL A 60 34.63 35.94 13.83
CA VAL A 60 35.28 36.96 12.99
C VAL A 60 34.90 38.37 13.45
N ARG A 61 33.61 38.61 13.74
CA ARG A 61 33.13 39.90 14.28
C ARG A 61 33.79 40.27 15.60
N TYR A 62 33.94 39.30 16.51
CA TYR A 62 34.62 39.49 17.78
C TYR A 62 36.08 39.90 17.57
N ARG A 63 36.81 39.17 16.70
CA ARG A 63 38.21 39.50 16.36
C ARG A 63 38.34 40.87 15.70
N VAL A 64 37.41 41.26 14.83
CA VAL A 64 37.35 42.62 14.25
C VAL A 64 37.13 43.66 15.34
N GLY A 65 36.28 43.39 16.33
CA GLY A 65 36.10 44.24 17.50
C GLY A 65 37.38 44.41 18.33
N GLU A 66 38.18 43.35 18.46
CA GLU A 66 39.48 43.39 19.13
C GLU A 66 40.45 44.33 18.41
N TYR A 67 40.57 44.23 17.08
CA TYR A 67 41.35 45.17 16.27
C TYR A 67 40.84 46.61 16.40
N ALA A 68 39.52 46.82 16.32
CA ALA A 68 38.93 48.15 16.49
C ALA A 68 39.21 48.73 17.89
N HIS A 69 39.22 47.90 18.93
CA HIS A 69 39.54 48.31 20.29
C HIS A 69 40.99 48.78 20.43
N ILE A 70 41.93 48.19 19.68
CA ILE A 70 43.33 48.63 19.62
C ILE A 70 43.45 49.96 18.88
N LEU A 71 42.72 50.12 17.78
CA LEU A 71 42.75 51.34 16.95
C LEU A 71 42.00 52.54 17.57
N ALA A 72 41.13 52.31 18.56
CA ALA A 72 40.39 53.37 19.22
C ALA A 72 41.33 54.38 19.91
N THR A 73 41.19 55.65 19.54
CA THR A 73 42.01 56.77 20.04
C THR A 73 41.35 57.56 21.17
N ASP A 74 40.06 57.37 21.41
CA ASP A 74 39.29 58.08 22.43
C ASP A 74 38.49 57.11 23.33
N THR A 75 38.18 57.59 24.53
CA THR A 75 37.50 56.82 25.57
C THR A 75 36.07 56.44 25.16
N ALA A 76 35.34 57.30 24.44
CA ALA A 76 33.95 57.05 24.07
C ALA A 76 33.84 55.87 23.09
N ASN A 77 34.71 55.84 22.07
CA ASN A 77 34.80 54.72 21.13
C ASN A 77 35.27 53.43 21.84
N THR A 78 36.22 53.52 22.77
CA THR A 78 36.70 52.38 23.55
C THR A 78 35.56 51.72 24.34
N VAL A 79 34.77 52.52 25.08
CA VAL A 79 33.60 52.01 25.84
C VAL A 79 32.54 51.40 24.92
N ARG A 80 32.29 52.02 23.75
CA ARG A 80 31.35 51.46 22.77
C ARG A 80 31.80 50.10 22.25
N ILE A 81 33.10 49.94 21.97
CA ILE A 81 33.67 48.68 21.47
C ILE A 81 33.71 47.63 22.57
N ASP A 82 34.00 48.00 23.82
CA ASP A 82 33.89 47.09 24.97
C ASP A 82 32.49 46.49 25.07
N LYS A 83 31.46 47.32 24.94
CA LYS A 83 30.08 46.84 24.89
C LYS A 83 29.84 45.91 23.71
N TYR A 84 30.31 46.27 22.51
CA TYR A 84 30.19 45.43 21.32
C TYR A 84 30.83 44.05 21.50
N LEU A 85 32.01 43.96 22.11
CA LEU A 85 32.70 42.70 22.40
C LEU A 85 31.90 41.83 23.37
N VAL A 86 31.38 42.42 24.45
CA VAL A 86 30.52 41.72 25.42
C VAL A 86 29.24 41.18 24.76
N ASP A 87 28.56 42.02 23.98
CA ASP A 87 27.32 41.64 23.28
C ASP A 87 27.58 40.56 22.22
N THR A 88 28.74 40.61 21.54
CA THR A 88 29.16 39.60 20.56
C THR A 88 29.51 38.28 21.23
N GLU A 89 30.22 38.29 22.37
CA GLU A 89 30.52 37.08 23.14
C GLU A 89 29.24 36.42 23.67
N ALA A 90 28.26 37.22 24.12
CA ALA A 90 26.95 36.70 24.51
C ALA A 90 26.22 36.05 23.33
N SER A 91 26.22 36.70 22.17
CA SER A 91 25.62 36.16 20.94
C SER A 91 26.31 34.87 20.49
N LEU A 92 27.65 34.80 20.64
CA LEU A 92 28.45 33.61 20.34
C LEU A 92 28.03 32.44 21.23
N LYS A 93 27.89 32.66 22.54
CA LYS A 93 27.41 31.64 23.48
C LYS A 93 26.02 31.12 23.10
N THR A 94 25.11 32.00 22.70
CA THR A 94 23.79 31.58 22.19
C THR A 94 23.92 30.74 20.91
N ALA A 95 24.69 31.18 19.92
CA ALA A 95 24.87 30.43 18.68
C ALA A 95 25.52 29.05 18.91
N MET A 96 26.45 28.95 19.85
CA MET A 96 27.02 27.67 20.27
C MET A 96 25.98 26.75 20.92
N ALA A 97 25.10 27.29 21.77
CA ALA A 97 24.02 26.52 22.38
C ALA A 97 22.99 26.05 21.33
N ASP A 98 22.65 26.91 20.37
CA ASP A 98 21.78 26.56 19.24
C ASP A 98 22.36 25.38 18.45
N TYR A 99 23.66 25.41 18.15
CA TYR A 99 24.35 24.31 17.48
C TYR A 99 24.42 23.03 18.33
N GLN A 100 24.73 23.15 19.62
CA GLN A 100 24.77 22.00 20.55
C GLN A 100 23.44 21.26 20.63
N ALA A 101 22.30 21.95 20.46
CA ALA A 101 20.98 21.34 20.48
C ALA A 101 20.68 20.49 19.22
N LEU A 102 21.39 20.73 18.11
CA LEU A 102 21.21 20.01 16.84
C LEU A 102 22.17 18.82 16.71
N MET A 103 23.33 18.92 17.36
CA MET A 103 24.38 17.91 17.34
C MET A 103 23.84 16.52 17.73
N SER A 104 24.10 15.55 16.85
CA SER A 104 23.47 14.23 16.93
C SER A 104 24.45 13.05 16.97
N MET A 105 25.74 13.31 16.74
CA MET A 105 26.76 12.26 16.58
C MET A 105 27.94 12.42 17.55
N PRO A 106 28.54 11.30 18.04
CA PRO A 106 29.72 11.37 18.92
C PRO A 106 30.96 11.99 18.27
N GLU A 107 31.17 11.76 16.97
CA GLU A 107 32.30 12.34 16.22
C GLU A 107 32.17 13.87 16.12
N GLU A 108 30.97 14.35 15.81
CA GLU A 108 30.62 15.77 15.83
C GLU A 108 30.90 16.40 17.20
N ARG A 109 30.53 15.70 18.29
CA ARG A 109 30.80 16.15 19.66
C ARG A 109 32.29 16.34 19.93
N ALA A 110 33.12 15.40 19.51
CA ALA A 110 34.56 15.46 19.73
C ALA A 110 35.20 16.67 19.03
N ILE A 111 34.77 16.98 17.80
CA ILE A 111 35.22 18.17 17.07
C ILE A 111 34.75 19.43 17.80
N PHE A 112 33.48 19.47 18.24
CA PHE A 112 32.92 20.61 18.96
C PHE A 112 33.63 20.87 20.31
N ASP A 113 34.01 19.82 21.04
CA ASP A 113 34.76 19.94 22.30
C ASP A 113 36.16 20.50 22.06
N THR A 114 36.82 20.08 20.97
CA THR A 114 38.12 20.62 20.55
C THR A 114 38.01 22.10 20.18
N PHE A 115 36.99 22.47 19.38
CA PHE A 115 36.65 23.86 19.09
C PHE A 115 36.41 24.68 20.37
N SER A 116 35.63 24.15 21.31
CA SER A 116 35.27 24.85 22.56
C SER A 116 36.48 25.11 23.43
N ALA A 117 37.42 24.17 23.51
CA ALA A 117 38.68 24.34 24.22
C ALA A 117 39.56 25.42 23.55
N ALA A 118 39.73 25.36 22.23
CA ALA A 118 40.49 26.37 21.48
C ALA A 118 39.89 27.78 21.63
N LEU A 119 38.56 27.88 21.60
CA LEU A 119 37.84 29.13 21.82
C LEU A 119 38.10 29.70 23.22
N ALA A 120 38.05 28.86 24.25
CA ALA A 120 38.30 29.30 25.63
C ALA A 120 39.72 29.88 25.78
N THR A 121 40.72 29.22 25.20
CA THR A 121 42.11 29.70 25.17
C THR A 121 42.22 31.06 24.47
N TYR A 122 41.64 31.19 23.27
CA TYR A 122 41.66 32.45 22.53
C TYR A 122 40.95 33.60 23.26
N LEU A 123 39.81 33.35 23.91
CA LEU A 123 39.10 34.39 24.67
C LEU A 123 39.91 34.87 25.88
N GLU A 124 40.71 34.01 26.51
CA GLU A 124 41.65 34.41 27.55
C GLU A 124 42.77 35.32 26.99
N SER A 125 43.36 34.95 25.84
CA SER A 125 44.32 35.78 25.11
C SER A 125 43.72 37.15 24.74
N SER A 126 42.52 37.16 24.15
CA SER A 126 41.76 38.38 23.80
C SER A 126 41.53 39.29 25.01
N LYS A 127 41.18 38.72 26.18
CA LYS A 127 40.99 39.51 27.41
C LYS A 127 42.29 40.21 27.84
N ARG A 128 43.44 39.55 27.70
CA ARG A 128 44.74 40.18 27.99
C ARG A 128 45.07 41.28 26.98
N ILE A 129 44.79 41.05 25.70
CA ILE A 129 44.98 42.03 24.62
C ILE A 129 44.14 43.29 24.87
N THR A 130 42.84 43.13 25.10
CA THR A 130 41.93 44.26 25.37
C THR A 130 42.32 45.01 26.64
N THR A 131 42.81 44.31 27.68
CA THR A 131 43.35 44.94 28.89
C THR A 131 44.55 45.84 28.58
N MET A 132 45.53 45.37 27.81
CA MET A 132 46.69 46.19 27.40
C MET A 132 46.26 47.38 26.55
N SER A 133 45.28 47.19 25.67
CA SER A 133 44.72 48.28 24.87
C SER A 133 44.03 49.35 25.74
N ARG A 134 43.32 48.97 26.82
CA ARG A 134 42.72 49.93 27.78
C ARG A 134 43.77 50.69 28.59
N GLN A 135 44.92 50.07 28.86
CA GLN A 135 46.07 50.70 29.51
C GLN A 135 46.89 51.59 28.55
N ASN A 136 46.37 51.86 27.35
CA ASN A 136 47.01 52.64 26.30
C ASN A 136 48.34 52.03 25.79
N GLN A 137 48.58 50.74 26.02
CA GLN A 137 49.74 50.00 25.52
C GLN A 137 49.42 49.37 24.15
N LYS A 138 49.15 50.21 23.15
CA LYS A 138 48.60 49.78 21.84
C LYS A 138 49.58 48.94 21.03
N GLU A 139 50.87 49.23 21.08
CA GLU A 139 51.92 48.46 20.38
C GLU A 139 52.05 47.05 20.97
N THR A 140 51.99 46.93 22.30
CA THR A 140 52.00 45.62 22.97
C THR A 140 50.73 44.84 22.64
N ALA A 141 49.56 45.47 22.72
CA ALA A 141 48.30 44.83 22.33
C ALA A 141 48.33 44.35 20.87
N SER A 142 48.85 45.17 19.95
CA SER A 142 48.97 44.82 18.52
C SER A 142 49.86 43.59 18.30
N ARG A 143 51.01 43.50 18.99
CA ARG A 143 51.88 42.32 18.91
C ARG A 143 51.19 41.07 19.46
N MET A 144 50.55 41.17 20.62
CA MET A 144 49.80 40.05 21.21
C MET A 144 48.65 39.58 20.31
N THR A 145 47.99 40.51 19.59
CA THR A 145 47.02 40.15 18.56
C THR A 145 47.68 39.38 17.42
N MET A 146 48.85 39.79 16.91
CA MET A 146 49.57 39.01 15.90
C MET A 146 49.97 37.62 16.41
N ASP A 147 50.44 37.51 17.66
CA ASP A 147 50.87 36.25 18.27
C ASP A 147 49.71 35.27 18.48
N SER A 148 48.48 35.77 18.68
CA SER A 148 47.26 34.94 18.83
C SER A 148 46.65 34.48 17.50
N LEU A 149 47.31 34.73 16.36
CA LEU A 149 46.79 34.35 15.05
C LEU A 149 46.63 32.84 14.90
N ASP A 150 47.59 32.04 15.40
CA ASP A 150 47.53 30.58 15.33
C ASP A 150 46.39 30.02 16.20
N GLU A 151 46.14 30.61 17.37
CA GLU A 151 44.99 30.26 18.22
C GLU A 151 43.67 30.51 17.48
N PHE A 152 43.55 31.66 16.82
CA PHE A 152 42.36 32.00 16.04
C PHE A 152 42.19 31.07 14.83
N ASN A 153 43.26 30.77 14.10
CA ASN A 153 43.23 29.86 12.96
C ASN A 153 42.85 28.43 13.37
N ALA A 154 43.28 27.97 14.55
CA ALA A 154 42.86 26.69 15.09
C ALA A 154 41.34 26.62 15.29
N ILE A 155 40.72 27.69 15.78
CA ILE A 155 39.26 27.77 15.94
C ILE A 155 38.56 27.67 14.58
N VAL A 156 39.01 28.46 13.59
CA VAL A 156 38.43 28.45 12.24
C VAL A 156 38.56 27.07 11.60
N ALA A 157 39.69 26.39 11.80
CA ALA A 157 39.91 25.04 11.29
C ALA A 157 38.94 24.01 11.91
N GLU A 158 38.68 24.07 13.21
CA GLU A 158 37.69 23.18 13.84
C GLU A 158 36.25 23.50 13.40
N LEU A 159 35.90 24.78 13.21
CA LEU A 159 34.59 25.16 12.66
C LEU A 159 34.42 24.64 11.22
N ALA A 160 35.47 24.68 10.39
CA ALA A 160 35.44 24.13 9.05
C ALA A 160 35.19 22.61 9.07
N LYS A 161 35.85 21.87 9.99
CA LYS A 161 35.58 20.44 10.18
C LYS A 161 34.12 20.15 10.56
N LEU A 162 33.51 20.98 11.41
CA LEU A 162 32.09 20.83 11.76
C LEU A 162 31.16 21.06 10.56
N VAL A 163 31.46 22.05 9.71
CA VAL A 163 30.72 22.29 8.46
C VAL A 163 30.87 21.11 7.50
N ASP A 164 32.10 20.65 7.30
CA ASP A 164 32.41 19.52 6.40
C ASP A 164 31.72 18.25 6.88
N PHE A 165 31.76 17.97 8.19
CA PHE A 165 31.07 16.84 8.81
C PHE A 165 29.56 16.89 8.54
N ASN A 166 28.90 18.02 8.88
CA ASN A 166 27.46 18.15 8.71
C ASN A 166 27.02 18.11 7.25
N THR A 167 27.83 18.68 6.35
CA THR A 167 27.58 18.65 4.90
C THR A 167 27.75 17.23 4.34
N ALA A 168 28.78 16.50 4.79
CA ALA A 168 28.98 15.10 4.40
C ALA A 168 27.82 14.21 4.90
N GLN A 169 27.34 14.41 6.13
CA GLN A 169 26.19 13.68 6.66
C GLN A 169 24.88 14.04 5.93
N ALA A 170 24.67 15.31 5.56
CA ALA A 170 23.54 15.72 4.74
C ALA A 170 23.55 15.02 3.37
N GLN A 171 24.73 14.95 2.74
CA GLN A 171 24.91 14.28 1.46
C GLN A 171 24.68 12.77 1.57
N LEU A 172 25.21 12.13 2.61
CA LEU A 172 24.99 10.70 2.88
C LEU A 172 23.50 10.39 3.11
N ALA A 173 22.78 11.24 3.84
CA ALA A 173 21.33 11.12 4.05
C ALA A 173 20.57 11.26 2.72
N SER A 174 20.98 12.18 1.85
CA SER A 174 20.40 12.38 0.51
C SER A 174 20.62 11.14 -0.36
N GLU A 175 21.85 10.62 -0.43
CA GLU A 175 22.20 9.42 -1.18
C GLU A 175 21.45 8.19 -0.67
N THR A 176 21.35 8.03 0.65
CA THR A 176 20.55 6.98 1.29
C THR A 176 19.09 7.10 0.89
N GLY A 177 18.55 8.32 0.82
CA GLY A 177 17.21 8.61 0.30
C GLY A 177 17.03 8.18 -1.16
N THR A 178 17.98 8.52 -2.03
CA THR A 178 17.96 8.13 -3.45
C THR A 178 18.05 6.60 -3.63
N GLN A 179 18.94 5.93 -2.91
CA GLN A 179 19.07 4.47 -2.95
C GLN A 179 17.82 3.78 -2.41
N THR A 180 17.24 4.31 -1.34
CA THR A 180 15.98 3.82 -0.77
C THR A 180 14.86 3.95 -1.81
N TYR A 181 14.76 5.08 -2.51
CA TYR A 181 13.78 5.27 -3.58
C TYR A 181 13.95 4.24 -4.72
N ALA A 182 15.16 4.08 -5.25
CA ALA A 182 15.42 3.11 -6.32
C ALA A 182 15.08 1.67 -5.90
N THR A 183 15.42 1.29 -4.67
CA THR A 183 15.08 -0.02 -4.09
C THR A 183 13.57 -0.17 -3.90
N SER A 184 12.89 0.91 -3.48
CA SER A 184 11.44 0.95 -3.31
C SER A 184 10.71 0.65 -4.61
N LEU A 185 11.14 1.25 -5.73
CA LEU A 185 10.56 0.97 -7.04
C LEU A 185 10.68 -0.51 -7.40
N LYS A 186 11.85 -1.13 -7.19
CA LYS A 186 12.05 -2.57 -7.46
C LYS A 186 11.11 -3.43 -6.64
N VAL A 187 10.97 -3.14 -5.34
CA VAL A 187 10.06 -3.88 -4.44
C VAL A 187 8.61 -3.69 -4.86
N VAL A 188 8.16 -2.46 -5.11
CA VAL A 188 6.79 -2.17 -5.53
C VAL A 188 6.48 -2.87 -6.85
N PHE A 189 7.34 -2.76 -7.86
CA PHE A 189 7.13 -3.47 -9.13
C PHE A 189 7.11 -4.99 -8.98
N ALA A 190 7.97 -5.56 -8.13
CA ALA A 190 7.96 -6.99 -7.85
C ALA A 190 6.65 -7.45 -7.19
N VAL A 191 6.12 -6.68 -6.24
CA VAL A 191 4.83 -6.99 -5.59
C VAL A 191 3.65 -6.80 -6.56
N ILE A 192 3.67 -5.77 -7.42
CA ILE A 192 2.66 -5.61 -8.48
C ILE A 192 2.68 -6.81 -9.43
N ALA A 193 3.86 -7.20 -9.91
CA ALA A 193 4.01 -8.34 -10.81
C ALA A 193 3.48 -9.63 -10.16
N LEU A 194 3.83 -9.88 -8.90
CA LEU A 194 3.33 -11.04 -8.14
C LEU A 194 1.81 -10.99 -7.96
N ALA A 195 1.24 -9.83 -7.62
CA ALA A 195 -0.19 -9.65 -7.48
C ALA A 195 -0.95 -9.88 -8.79
N LEU A 196 -0.38 -9.45 -9.92
CA LEU A 196 -0.94 -9.72 -11.25
C LEU A 196 -0.90 -11.21 -11.59
N VAL A 197 0.21 -11.91 -11.34
CA VAL A 197 0.33 -13.35 -11.57
C VAL A 197 -0.71 -14.12 -10.73
N ILE A 198 -0.85 -13.78 -9.45
CA ILE A 198 -1.83 -14.42 -8.56
C ILE A 198 -3.27 -14.07 -9.00
N GLY A 199 -3.55 -12.80 -9.33
CA GLY A 199 -4.87 -12.34 -9.77
C GLY A 199 -5.30 -13.01 -11.07
N ILE A 200 -4.42 -13.06 -12.07
CA ILE A 200 -4.68 -13.74 -13.35
C ILE A 200 -4.83 -15.24 -13.14
N GLY A 201 -3.95 -15.86 -12.34
CA GLY A 201 -4.00 -17.29 -12.04
C GLY A 201 -5.30 -17.69 -11.34
N THR A 202 -5.72 -16.93 -10.33
CA THR A 202 -6.99 -17.18 -9.61
C THR A 202 -8.20 -16.93 -10.51
N ALA A 203 -8.19 -15.90 -11.36
CA ALA A 203 -9.26 -15.64 -12.32
C ALA A 203 -9.40 -16.78 -13.33
N ILE A 204 -8.31 -17.23 -13.95
CA ILE A 204 -8.31 -18.35 -14.91
C ILE A 204 -8.79 -19.63 -14.21
N TRP A 205 -8.31 -19.91 -13.00
CA TRP A 205 -8.74 -21.07 -12.22
C TRP A 205 -10.25 -21.05 -11.94
N LEU A 206 -10.78 -19.91 -11.49
CA LEU A 206 -12.19 -19.74 -11.18
C LEU A 206 -13.08 -19.88 -12.43
N ILE A 207 -12.70 -19.25 -13.54
CA ILE A 207 -13.42 -19.35 -14.81
C ILE A 207 -13.47 -20.81 -15.27
N ARG A 208 -12.34 -21.53 -15.23
CA ARG A 208 -12.29 -22.94 -15.64
C ARG A 208 -13.12 -23.85 -14.74
N ASP A 209 -13.12 -23.59 -13.43
CA ASP A 209 -13.90 -24.35 -12.46
C ASP A 209 -15.41 -24.13 -12.66
N ILE A 210 -15.86 -22.89 -12.84
CA ILE A 210 -17.26 -22.55 -13.13
C ILE A 210 -17.69 -23.19 -14.46
N MET A 211 -16.91 -23.01 -15.53
CA MET A 211 -17.23 -23.58 -16.84
C MET A 211 -17.28 -25.11 -16.82
N ARG A 212 -16.45 -25.78 -16.01
CA ARG A 212 -16.53 -27.23 -15.80
C ARG A 212 -17.78 -27.64 -15.04
N ALA A 213 -18.17 -26.90 -14.00
CA ALA A 213 -19.37 -27.20 -13.23
C ALA A 213 -20.66 -27.03 -14.05
N LEU A 214 -20.70 -26.01 -14.94
CA LEU A 214 -21.84 -25.80 -15.83
C LEU A 214 -21.82 -26.73 -17.06
N GLY A 215 -20.64 -27.15 -17.52
CA GLY A 215 -20.47 -27.99 -18.73
C GLY A 215 -20.41 -27.17 -20.03
N GLY A 216 -20.55 -25.85 -19.95
CA GLY A 216 -20.66 -24.95 -21.08
C GLY A 216 -20.84 -23.50 -20.62
N GLU A 217 -21.19 -22.62 -21.56
CA GLU A 217 -21.45 -21.22 -21.25
C GLU A 217 -22.71 -21.07 -20.38
N PRO A 218 -22.72 -20.16 -19.38
CA PRO A 218 -23.85 -20.00 -18.48
C PRO A 218 -25.17 -19.64 -19.19
N ASP A 219 -25.11 -18.79 -20.22
CA ASP A 219 -26.28 -18.39 -20.98
C ASP A 219 -26.86 -19.57 -21.76
N TYR A 220 -26.01 -20.40 -22.37
CA TYR A 220 -26.46 -21.63 -23.02
C TYR A 220 -27.14 -22.60 -22.03
N ALA A 221 -26.54 -22.82 -20.86
CA ALA A 221 -27.15 -23.66 -19.83
C ALA A 221 -28.52 -23.11 -19.38
N ARG A 222 -28.66 -21.79 -19.24
CA ARG A 222 -29.93 -21.13 -18.92
C ARG A 222 -30.98 -21.33 -20.01
N ASP A 223 -30.59 -21.20 -21.28
CA ASP A 223 -31.50 -21.33 -22.41
C ASP A 223 -32.02 -22.76 -22.56
N ILE A 224 -31.16 -23.78 -22.38
CA ILE A 224 -31.59 -25.19 -22.34
C ILE A 224 -32.63 -25.42 -21.24
N ILE A 225 -32.40 -24.93 -20.02
CA ILE A 225 -33.37 -25.09 -18.93
C ILE A 225 -34.70 -24.38 -19.25
N ARG A 226 -34.67 -23.25 -19.97
CA ARG A 226 -35.88 -22.54 -20.40
C ARG A 226 -36.68 -23.31 -21.44
N GLU A 227 -36.02 -23.90 -22.42
CA GLU A 227 -36.68 -24.76 -23.43
C GLU A 227 -37.38 -25.95 -22.77
N ILE A 228 -36.70 -26.61 -21.82
CA ILE A 228 -37.29 -27.72 -21.06
C ILE A 228 -38.50 -27.25 -20.24
N ALA A 229 -38.39 -26.10 -19.57
CA ALA A 229 -39.49 -25.53 -18.80
C ALA A 229 -40.69 -25.11 -19.68
N ALA A 230 -40.44 -24.75 -20.94
CA ALA A 230 -41.47 -24.46 -21.94
C ALA A 230 -42.11 -25.75 -22.53
N GLY A 231 -41.64 -26.94 -22.15
CA GLY A 231 -42.13 -28.22 -22.63
C GLY A 231 -41.48 -28.69 -23.93
N ASN A 232 -40.44 -28.00 -24.41
CA ASN A 232 -39.68 -28.44 -25.59
C ASN A 232 -38.67 -29.52 -25.19
N LEU A 233 -39.04 -30.79 -25.36
CA LEU A 233 -38.21 -31.95 -25.06
C LEU A 233 -37.50 -32.54 -26.30
N ASP A 234 -37.66 -31.92 -27.47
CA ASP A 234 -36.97 -32.31 -28.71
C ASP A 234 -35.60 -31.62 -28.86
N ILE A 235 -35.20 -30.83 -27.86
CA ILE A 235 -33.90 -30.15 -27.87
C ILE A 235 -32.75 -31.14 -27.70
N GLN A 236 -31.68 -30.94 -28.48
CA GLN A 236 -30.40 -31.62 -28.25
C GLN A 236 -29.52 -30.78 -27.34
N VAL A 237 -29.28 -31.29 -26.14
CA VAL A 237 -28.38 -30.65 -25.16
C VAL A 237 -26.93 -30.97 -25.54
N ALA A 238 -26.23 -29.99 -26.12
CA ALA A 238 -24.82 -30.11 -26.42
C ALA A 238 -24.02 -30.11 -25.11
N THR A 239 -23.27 -31.17 -24.89
CA THR A 239 -22.40 -31.33 -23.71
C THR A 239 -20.97 -31.52 -24.17
N ARG A 240 -20.02 -31.28 -23.27
CA ARG A 240 -18.62 -31.61 -23.55
C ARG A 240 -18.48 -33.12 -23.74
N LYS A 241 -17.47 -33.52 -24.53
CA LYS A 241 -17.12 -34.93 -24.66
C LYS A 241 -16.79 -35.50 -23.27
N ASP A 242 -17.41 -36.64 -22.94
CA ASP A 242 -17.26 -37.36 -21.66
C ASP A 242 -17.72 -36.56 -20.43
N ASP A 243 -18.66 -35.63 -20.60
CA ASP A 243 -19.27 -34.88 -19.50
C ASP A 243 -20.48 -35.61 -18.91
N GLU A 244 -20.35 -36.05 -17.66
CA GLU A 244 -21.38 -36.78 -16.91
C GLU A 244 -21.83 -36.08 -15.62
N GLU A 245 -21.04 -35.12 -15.11
CA GLU A 245 -21.31 -34.47 -13.81
C GLU A 245 -21.83 -33.03 -13.92
N SER A 246 -21.74 -32.40 -15.09
CA SER A 246 -22.11 -30.98 -15.23
C SER A 246 -23.61 -30.74 -15.17
N LEU A 247 -23.98 -29.47 -14.97
CA LEU A 247 -25.37 -29.04 -15.05
C LEU A 247 -26.00 -29.36 -16.42
N LEU A 248 -25.27 -29.17 -17.52
CA LEU A 248 -25.74 -29.51 -18.86
C LEU A 248 -25.89 -31.02 -19.06
N ALA A 249 -24.98 -31.84 -18.51
CA ALA A 249 -25.11 -33.29 -18.52
C ALA A 249 -26.37 -33.75 -17.75
N ALA A 250 -26.61 -33.18 -16.57
CA ALA A 250 -27.83 -33.43 -15.81
C ALA A 250 -29.10 -32.97 -16.55
N ALA A 251 -29.04 -31.84 -17.27
CA ALA A 251 -30.15 -31.36 -18.10
C ALA A 251 -30.45 -32.31 -19.27
N ARG A 252 -29.42 -32.84 -19.95
CA ARG A 252 -29.57 -33.87 -20.99
C ARG A 252 -30.28 -35.11 -20.45
N ASP A 253 -29.84 -35.60 -19.30
CA ASP A 253 -30.41 -36.80 -18.68
C ASP A 253 -31.86 -36.56 -18.22
N MET A 254 -32.16 -35.33 -17.76
CA MET A 254 -33.53 -34.90 -17.45
C MET A 254 -34.44 -34.89 -18.68
N VAL A 255 -33.98 -34.36 -19.82
CA VAL A 255 -34.74 -34.42 -21.10
C VAL A 255 -35.03 -35.86 -21.49
N ALA A 256 -34.01 -36.73 -21.45
CA ALA A 256 -34.16 -38.15 -21.76
C ALA A 256 -35.21 -38.82 -20.85
N LYS A 257 -35.17 -38.53 -19.54
CA LYS A 257 -36.10 -39.12 -18.59
C LYS A 257 -37.53 -38.59 -18.74
N LEU A 258 -37.70 -37.30 -19.01
CA LEU A 258 -39.00 -36.71 -19.29
C LEU A 258 -39.62 -37.29 -20.57
N ASN A 259 -38.84 -37.47 -21.63
CA ASN A 259 -39.29 -38.15 -22.85
C ASN A 259 -39.74 -39.59 -22.57
N GLU A 260 -38.99 -40.35 -21.77
CA GLU A 260 -39.39 -41.71 -21.35
C GLU A 260 -40.73 -41.70 -20.58
N VAL A 261 -40.91 -40.75 -19.66
CA VAL A 261 -42.16 -40.61 -18.88
C VAL A 261 -43.33 -40.26 -19.79
N ILE A 262 -43.17 -39.29 -20.70
CA ILE A 262 -44.22 -38.91 -21.67
C ILE A 262 -44.58 -40.10 -22.57
N ALA A 263 -43.58 -40.87 -23.04
CA ALA A 263 -43.84 -42.06 -23.84
C ALA A 263 -44.66 -43.11 -23.07
N LYS A 264 -44.36 -43.33 -21.79
CA LYS A 264 -45.13 -44.23 -20.91
C LYS A 264 -46.55 -43.72 -20.67
N VAL A 265 -46.73 -42.42 -20.45
CA VAL A 265 -48.06 -41.79 -20.29
C VAL A 265 -48.88 -41.95 -21.57
N MET A 266 -48.29 -41.72 -22.74
CA MET A 266 -48.96 -41.91 -24.04
C MET A 266 -49.32 -43.38 -24.31
N ALA A 267 -48.48 -44.32 -23.88
CA ALA A 267 -48.79 -45.75 -23.99
C ALA A 267 -49.93 -46.15 -23.04
N ALA A 268 -49.91 -45.68 -21.79
CA ALA A 268 -50.99 -45.90 -20.83
C ALA A 268 -52.31 -45.28 -21.30
N GLY A 269 -52.27 -44.06 -21.85
CA GLY A 269 -53.43 -43.40 -22.44
C GLY A 269 -54.03 -44.19 -23.59
N ARG A 270 -53.20 -44.75 -24.48
CA ARG A 270 -53.67 -45.65 -25.55
C ARG A 270 -54.33 -46.91 -24.99
N ASN A 271 -53.75 -47.53 -23.96
CA ASN A 271 -54.37 -48.70 -23.32
C ASN A 271 -55.73 -48.37 -22.68
N VAL A 272 -55.86 -47.18 -22.07
CA VAL A 272 -57.14 -46.70 -21.51
C VAL A 272 -58.17 -46.43 -22.62
N ASP A 273 -57.75 -45.82 -23.72
CA ASP A 273 -58.63 -45.54 -24.87
C ASP A 273 -59.14 -46.86 -25.50
N THR A 274 -58.23 -47.81 -25.78
CA THR A 274 -58.61 -49.14 -26.27
C THR A 274 -59.52 -49.88 -25.30
N GLY A 275 -59.19 -49.89 -24.00
CA GLY A 275 -60.06 -50.50 -22.98
C GLY A 275 -61.43 -49.82 -22.85
N SER A 276 -61.50 -48.50 -23.07
CA SER A 276 -62.77 -47.77 -23.09
C SER A 276 -63.61 -48.11 -24.32
N GLN A 277 -62.98 -48.30 -25.49
CA GLN A 277 -63.66 -48.77 -26.70
C GLN A 277 -64.20 -50.20 -26.54
N GLU A 278 -63.40 -51.11 -25.99
CA GLU A 278 -63.83 -52.48 -25.68
C GLU A 278 -64.99 -52.50 -24.66
N LEU A 279 -64.90 -51.68 -23.61
CA LEU A 279 -65.96 -51.55 -22.62
C LEU A 279 -67.25 -50.97 -23.23
N SER A 280 -67.15 -49.98 -24.10
CA SER A 280 -68.30 -49.40 -24.81
C SER A 280 -68.98 -50.45 -25.69
N ALA A 281 -68.20 -51.23 -26.45
CA ALA A 281 -68.73 -52.31 -27.27
C ALA A 281 -69.39 -53.41 -26.43
N ALA A 282 -68.77 -53.79 -25.30
CA ALA A 282 -69.37 -54.74 -24.36
C ALA A 282 -70.67 -54.21 -23.74
N ALA A 283 -70.73 -52.92 -23.42
CA ALA A 283 -71.94 -52.27 -22.91
C ALA A 283 -73.06 -52.23 -23.96
N GLU A 284 -72.76 -51.96 -25.24
CA GLU A 284 -73.73 -52.04 -26.34
C GLU A 284 -74.26 -53.47 -26.51
N GLN A 285 -73.37 -54.46 -26.56
CA GLN A 285 -73.75 -55.86 -26.69
C GLN A 285 -74.60 -56.33 -25.49
N LEU A 286 -74.26 -55.91 -24.27
CA LEU A 286 -75.04 -56.18 -23.07
C LEU A 286 -76.41 -55.48 -23.12
N SER A 287 -76.48 -54.23 -23.60
CA SER A 287 -77.74 -53.51 -23.78
C SER A 287 -78.64 -54.23 -24.78
N GLN A 288 -78.06 -54.73 -25.88
CA GLN A 288 -78.79 -55.46 -26.92
C GLN A 288 -79.27 -56.82 -26.39
N GLY A 289 -78.40 -57.58 -25.73
CA GLY A 289 -78.78 -58.83 -25.06
C GLY A 289 -79.81 -58.64 -23.95
N SER A 290 -79.73 -57.54 -23.19
CA SER A 290 -80.76 -57.19 -22.20
C SER A 290 -82.09 -56.83 -22.85
N THR A 291 -82.07 -56.23 -24.05
CA THR A 291 -83.29 -55.95 -24.83
C THR A 291 -83.90 -57.23 -25.39
N GLU A 292 -83.09 -58.16 -25.91
CA GLU A 292 -83.55 -59.50 -26.33
C GLU A 292 -84.08 -60.30 -25.13
N GLN A 293 -83.42 -60.23 -23.98
CA GLN A 293 -83.86 -60.87 -22.75
C GLN A 293 -85.16 -60.26 -22.24
N ALA A 294 -85.32 -58.94 -22.29
CA ALA A 294 -86.56 -58.25 -21.96
C ALA A 294 -87.69 -58.67 -22.93
N SER A 295 -87.42 -58.69 -24.23
CA SER A 295 -88.40 -59.09 -25.26
C SER A 295 -88.81 -60.55 -25.15
N SER A 296 -87.88 -61.48 -24.90
CA SER A 296 -88.20 -62.89 -24.68
C SER A 296 -88.95 -63.12 -23.36
N THR A 297 -88.68 -62.31 -22.33
CA THR A 297 -89.48 -62.30 -21.10
C THR A 297 -90.90 -61.78 -21.36
N GLU A 298 -91.05 -60.74 -22.19
CA GLU A 298 -92.34 -60.18 -22.60
C GLU A 298 -93.14 -61.18 -23.47
N GLU A 299 -92.48 -61.86 -24.40
CA GLU A 299 -93.06 -62.92 -25.23
C GLU A 299 -93.47 -64.13 -24.38
N ALA A 300 -92.62 -64.58 -23.45
CA ALA A 300 -92.95 -65.64 -22.50
C ALA A 300 -94.12 -65.24 -21.58
N SER A 301 -94.16 -63.98 -21.14
CA SER A 301 -95.26 -63.46 -20.32
C SER A 301 -96.57 -63.36 -21.12
N SER A 302 -96.50 -63.01 -22.41
CA SER A 302 -97.67 -62.98 -23.32
C SER A 302 -98.15 -64.37 -23.74
N ALA A 303 -97.27 -65.37 -23.80
CA ALA A 303 -97.62 -66.76 -24.04
C ALA A 303 -98.24 -67.46 -22.80
N MET A 304 -98.15 -66.82 -21.64
CA MET A 304 -98.80 -67.24 -20.40
C MET A 304 -100.14 -66.53 -20.11
N GLU A 305 -100.50 -65.50 -20.89
CA GLU A 305 -101.86 -64.92 -20.95
C GLU A 305 -102.78 -65.72 -21.89
#